data_AF-A0A511KEH9-F1
#
_entry.id   AF-A0A511KEH9-F1
#
_cell.length_a   1.000
_cell.length_b   1.000
_cell.length_c   1.000
_cell.angle_alpha   90.00
_cell.angle_beta   90.00
_cell.angle_gamma   90.00
#
_symmetry.space_group_name_H-M   'P 1'
#
loop_
_entity.id
_entity.type
_entity.pdbx_description
1 polymer ?
#
loop_
_entity_poly.entity_id
_entity_poly.type
_entity_poly.pdbx_seq_one_letter_code
_entity_poly.pdbx_strand_id
1 'polypeptide(L)'
;MLKHRTSDNDPHQASRSQVDGSTGGKAPRKQLAAKAAHQVDARRASGGVKKPHGYRPGTVALREIRRYQKSTELLIRKLPFQRLVREIAQDFKTDLRFQSSAVMALQEAAEAYLVSLFEDTNLAAIHAKRVTIQPKDIQLARRLCGERQ
;
A
#
# COMPACT_ATOMS: atom_id res chain seq x y z
N MET A 1 19.25 78.90 -10.15
CA MET A 1 19.55 77.72 -10.99
C MET A 1 18.30 77.43 -11.81
N LEU A 2 18.24 77.92 -13.05
CA LEU A 2 18.61 77.25 -14.30
C LEU A 2 17.61 76.16 -14.74
N LYS A 3 17.09 76.41 -15.95
CA LYS A 3 16.05 75.71 -16.70
C LYS A 3 16.50 74.31 -17.14
N HIS A 4 15.57 73.38 -17.38
CA HIS A 4 15.18 72.99 -18.75
C HIS A 4 14.03 71.95 -18.79
N ARG A 5 13.01 72.28 -19.60
CA ARG A 5 11.92 71.44 -20.10
C ARG A 5 12.43 70.44 -21.15
N THR A 6 11.66 69.36 -21.38
CA THR A 6 11.10 68.91 -22.68
C THR A 6 10.19 67.69 -22.38
N SER A 7 8.87 67.78 -22.60
CA SER A 7 8.08 67.50 -23.83
C SER A 7 7.96 66.00 -24.13
N ASP A 8 6.76 65.43 -23.96
CA ASP A 8 5.70 65.26 -24.99
C ASP A 8 5.99 64.09 -25.95
N ASN A 9 5.21 62.98 -25.83
CA ASN A 9 4.46 62.34 -26.93
C ASN A 9 4.01 60.91 -26.56
N ASP A 10 2.70 60.73 -26.37
CA ASP A 10 1.96 59.58 -26.93
C ASP A 10 1.71 59.89 -28.43
N PRO A 11 1.54 58.93 -29.39
CA PRO A 11 0.38 58.02 -29.37
C PRO A 11 0.45 56.69 -30.18
N HIS A 12 -0.66 55.92 -30.06
CA HIS A 12 -1.22 54.90 -30.98
C HIS A 12 -0.59 53.48 -30.97
N GLN A 13 -1.33 52.37 -30.91
CA GLN A 13 -2.77 52.13 -31.08
C GLN A 13 -3.14 50.73 -30.55
N ALA A 14 -4.32 50.63 -29.94
CA ALA A 14 -4.97 49.39 -29.54
C ALA A 14 -5.80 48.78 -30.69
N SER A 15 -5.94 47.45 -30.72
CA SER A 15 -7.11 46.77 -31.32
C SER A 15 -7.46 45.44 -30.62
N ARG A 16 -8.37 45.59 -29.65
CA ARG A 16 -9.51 44.77 -29.22
C ARG A 16 -9.82 43.44 -29.97
N SER A 17 -10.03 42.36 -29.20
CA SER A 17 -11.16 41.40 -29.28
C SER A 17 -11.02 40.36 -28.14
N GLN A 18 -11.83 40.40 -27.07
CA GLN A 18 -12.97 39.49 -26.77
C GLN A 18 -12.76 38.05 -27.29
N VAL A 19 -12.90 36.99 -26.49
CA VAL A 19 -14.13 36.60 -25.78
C VAL A 19 -13.86 35.80 -24.50
N ASP A 20 -14.71 36.07 -23.51
CA ASP A 20 -14.87 35.43 -22.21
C ASP A 20 -15.80 34.20 -22.29
N GLY A 21 -15.61 33.25 -21.37
CA GLY A 21 -16.68 32.36 -20.88
C GLY A 21 -16.93 31.03 -21.60
N SER A 22 -16.66 29.92 -20.89
CA SER A 22 -17.59 28.78 -20.91
C SER A 22 -17.55 28.00 -19.59
N THR A 23 -18.27 28.52 -18.61
CA THR A 23 -18.96 27.68 -17.63
C THR A 23 -20.18 27.05 -18.30
N GLY A 24 -20.36 25.74 -18.13
CA GLY A 24 -21.44 25.04 -18.82
C GLY A 24 -21.70 23.64 -18.34
N GLY A 25 -21.83 23.45 -17.02
CA GLY A 25 -22.48 22.26 -16.49
C GLY A 25 -23.93 22.18 -16.97
N LYS A 26 -24.24 21.18 -17.80
CA LYS A 26 -25.62 20.71 -18.05
C LYS A 26 -25.63 19.19 -18.08
N ALA A 27 -26.22 18.60 -17.05
CA ALA A 27 -26.89 17.30 -17.10
C ALA A 27 -28.42 17.56 -17.07
N PRO A 28 -29.31 16.58 -17.30
CA PRO A 28 -29.16 15.27 -17.95
C PRO A 28 -30.19 15.08 -19.09
N ARG A 29 -29.90 14.25 -20.11
CA ARG A 29 -30.99 13.65 -20.91
C ARG A 29 -30.77 12.15 -21.08
N LYS A 30 -31.73 11.42 -20.51
CA LYS A 30 -31.94 9.98 -20.62
C LYS A 30 -31.84 9.53 -22.08
N GLN A 31 -30.79 8.80 -22.43
CA GLN A 31 -30.85 7.75 -23.44
C GLN A 31 -30.24 6.49 -22.84
N LEU A 32 -31.13 5.65 -22.34
CA LEU A 32 -30.87 4.26 -21.98
C LEU A 32 -30.51 3.53 -23.28
N ALA A 33 -29.21 3.31 -23.53
CA ALA A 33 -28.63 2.20 -24.32
C ALA A 33 -27.29 2.62 -24.98
N ALA A 34 -26.23 2.79 -24.19
CA ALA A 34 -24.88 2.92 -24.75
C ALA A 34 -23.80 2.23 -23.89
N LYS A 35 -24.16 1.21 -23.11
CA LYS A 35 -23.20 0.41 -22.32
C LYS A 35 -22.72 -0.86 -23.02
N ALA A 36 -23.18 -1.15 -24.24
CA ALA A 36 -22.72 -2.30 -25.02
C ALA A 36 -21.68 -1.94 -26.10
N ALA A 37 -21.62 -0.69 -26.58
CA ALA A 37 -20.75 -0.34 -27.71
C ALA A 37 -19.26 -0.37 -27.36
N HIS A 38 -18.87 0.01 -26.14
CA HIS A 38 -17.46 0.02 -25.75
C HIS A 38 -16.83 -1.37 -25.54
N GLN A 39 -17.65 -2.43 -25.52
CA GLN A 39 -17.16 -3.81 -25.43
C GLN A 39 -17.13 -4.53 -26.79
N VAL A 40 -17.83 -3.99 -27.80
CA VAL A 40 -17.95 -4.64 -29.13
C VAL A 40 -16.79 -4.27 -30.05
N ASP A 41 -16.26 -3.04 -29.96
CA ASP A 41 -15.07 -2.65 -30.74
C ASP A 41 -13.80 -3.38 -30.29
N ALA A 42 -13.74 -3.81 -29.03
CA ALA A 42 -12.66 -4.67 -28.53
C ALA A 42 -12.77 -6.13 -29.00
N ARG A 43 -13.91 -6.55 -29.57
CA ARG A 43 -14.18 -7.92 -30.00
C ARG A 43 -14.04 -8.13 -31.52
N ARG A 44 -13.83 -7.07 -32.31
CA ARG A 44 -13.70 -7.13 -33.78
C ARG A 44 -12.27 -7.01 -34.31
N ALA A 45 -11.27 -6.89 -33.44
CA ALA A 45 -9.87 -7.12 -33.79
C ALA A 45 -9.60 -8.64 -33.79
N SER A 46 -9.33 -9.20 -34.97
CA SER A 46 -8.97 -10.59 -35.18
C SER A 46 -7.85 -11.06 -34.22
N GLY A 47 -8.09 -12.18 -33.54
CA GLY A 47 -7.02 -13.14 -33.22
C GLY A 47 -6.28 -13.02 -31.88
N GLY A 48 -6.65 -12.13 -30.96
CA GLY A 48 -5.93 -12.01 -29.69
C GLY A 48 -6.81 -11.62 -28.52
N VAL A 49 -7.23 -12.58 -27.70
CA VAL A 49 -7.73 -12.29 -26.35
C VAL A 49 -6.63 -11.52 -25.62
N LYS A 50 -6.89 -10.26 -25.23
CA LYS A 50 -5.95 -9.51 -24.38
C LYS A 50 -5.64 -10.37 -23.16
N LYS A 51 -4.37 -10.79 -23.02
CA LYS A 51 -3.93 -11.59 -21.89
C LYS A 51 -4.31 -10.84 -20.60
N PRO A 52 -4.88 -11.53 -19.59
CA PRO A 52 -5.10 -10.92 -18.29
C PRO A 52 -3.82 -10.28 -17.80
N HIS A 53 -3.90 -9.04 -17.29
CA HIS A 53 -2.72 -8.34 -16.80
C HIS A 53 -2.15 -9.08 -15.58
N GLY A 54 -0.98 -9.68 -15.74
CA GLY A 54 -0.22 -10.30 -14.66
C GLY A 54 0.86 -9.35 -14.13
N TYR A 55 0.96 -9.22 -12.81
CA TYR A 55 2.08 -8.53 -12.19
C TYR A 55 3.36 -9.38 -12.31
N ARG A 56 4.52 -8.73 -12.49
CA ARG A 56 5.81 -9.44 -12.47
C ARG A 56 6.06 -10.01 -11.07
N PRO A 57 6.73 -11.17 -10.93
CA PRO A 57 7.16 -11.68 -9.64
C PRO A 57 7.86 -10.61 -8.80
N GLY A 58 7.57 -10.55 -7.50
CA GLY A 58 8.07 -9.51 -6.59
C GLY A 58 7.30 -8.17 -6.63
N THR A 59 6.55 -7.85 -7.70
CA THR A 59 5.80 -6.58 -7.77
C THR A 59 4.71 -6.50 -6.70
N VAL A 60 3.97 -7.59 -6.51
CA VAL A 60 2.92 -7.68 -5.48
C VAL A 60 3.54 -7.71 -4.09
N ALA A 61 4.62 -8.48 -3.91
CA ALA A 61 5.31 -8.59 -2.62
C ALA A 61 5.86 -7.22 -2.14
N LEU A 62 6.50 -6.44 -3.02
CA LEU A 62 6.99 -5.10 -2.68
C LEU A 62 5.85 -4.14 -2.32
N ARG A 63 4.69 -4.28 -2.98
CA ARG A 63 3.50 -3.49 -2.65
C ARG A 63 2.94 -3.87 -1.28
N GLU A 64 2.90 -5.16 -0.95
CA GLU A 64 2.46 -5.66 0.35
C GLU A 64 3.40 -5.22 1.47
N ILE A 65 4.72 -5.33 1.28
CA ILE A 65 5.74 -4.85 2.25
C ILE A 65 5.49 -3.37 2.58
N ARG A 66 5.37 -2.52 1.56
CA ARG A 66 5.12 -1.07 1.75
C ARG A 66 3.78 -0.79 2.44
N ARG A 67 2.75 -1.58 2.12
CA ARG A 67 1.44 -1.46 2.78
C ARG A 67 1.55 -1.78 4.27
N TYR A 68 2.12 -2.93 4.61
CA TYR A 68 2.18 -3.41 5.99
C TYR A 68 3.15 -2.61 6.86
N GLN A 69 4.24 -2.10 6.30
CA GLN A 69 5.13 -1.17 7.01
C GLN A 69 4.49 0.19 7.33
N LYS A 70 3.46 0.61 6.57
CA LYS A 70 2.75 1.88 6.82
C LYS A 70 1.63 1.74 7.85
N SER A 71 1.08 0.54 8.01
CA SER A 71 -0.02 0.24 8.93
C SER A 71 0.49 -0.36 10.24
N THR A 72 -0.33 -0.26 11.29
CA THR A 72 -0.11 -0.95 12.57
C THR A 72 -1.23 -1.96 12.86
N GLU A 73 -1.86 -2.50 11.81
CA GLU A 73 -2.91 -3.50 11.96
C GLU A 73 -2.31 -4.86 12.32
N LEU A 74 -2.98 -5.59 13.22
CA LEU A 74 -2.60 -6.97 13.55
C LEU A 74 -2.90 -7.88 12.36
N LEU A 75 -1.92 -8.69 11.98
CA LEU A 75 -1.97 -9.54 10.79
C LEU A 75 -2.50 -10.94 11.09
N ILE A 76 -2.36 -11.41 12.33
CA ILE A 76 -2.88 -12.72 12.74
C ILE A 76 -4.37 -12.57 13.10
N ARG A 77 -5.20 -13.48 12.59
CA ARG A 77 -6.63 -13.50 12.93
C ARG A 77 -6.82 -13.74 14.42
N LYS A 78 -7.65 -12.89 15.05
CA LYS A 78 -7.87 -12.89 16.51
C LYS A 78 -8.38 -14.22 17.07
N LEU A 79 -9.37 -14.85 16.41
CA LEU A 79 -9.98 -16.08 16.94
C LEU A 79 -9.03 -17.29 16.93
N PRO A 80 -8.29 -17.59 15.84
CA PRO A 80 -7.24 -18.62 15.88
C PRO A 80 -6.15 -18.34 16.92
N PHE A 81 -5.68 -17.10 17.03
CA PHE A 81 -4.66 -16.73 18.02
C PHE A 81 -5.18 -16.95 19.45
N GLN A 82 -6.41 -16.54 19.75
CA GLN A 82 -7.04 -16.78 21.04
C GLN A 82 -7.16 -18.27 21.36
N ARG A 83 -7.49 -19.12 20.38
CA ARG A 83 -7.57 -20.57 20.58
C ARG A 83 -6.20 -21.15 20.93
N LEU A 84 -5.15 -20.73 20.21
CA LEU A 84 -3.77 -21.14 20.49
C LEU A 84 -3.31 -20.72 21.89
N VAL A 85 -3.59 -19.48 22.31
CA VAL A 85 -3.26 -19.02 23.67
C VAL A 85 -3.92 -19.89 24.74
N ARG A 86 -5.19 -20.27 24.54
CA ARG A 86 -5.92 -21.13 25.49
C ARG A 86 -5.44 -22.57 25.48
N GLU A 87 -5.09 -23.10 24.31
CA GLU A 87 -4.50 -24.42 24.15
C GLU A 87 -3.20 -24.53 24.95
N ILE A 88 -2.26 -23.61 24.73
CA ILE A 88 -0.98 -23.57 25.46
C ILE A 88 -1.20 -23.38 26.95
N ALA A 89 -2.09 -22.47 27.35
CA ALA A 89 -2.33 -22.20 28.77
C ALA A 89 -2.92 -23.39 29.54
N GLN A 90 -3.70 -24.22 28.85
CA GLN A 90 -4.32 -25.41 29.43
C GLN A 90 -3.27 -26.43 29.91
N ASP A 91 -2.11 -26.50 29.25
CA ASP A 91 -1.01 -27.38 29.63
C ASP A 91 -0.36 -26.98 30.98
N PHE A 92 -0.51 -25.72 31.39
CA PHE A 92 0.05 -25.22 32.65
C PHE A 92 -0.98 -25.22 33.78
N LYS A 93 -2.21 -24.78 33.50
CA LYS A 93 -3.28 -24.71 34.49
C LYS A 93 -4.65 -24.78 33.82
N THR A 94 -5.45 -25.74 34.28
CA THR A 94 -6.83 -25.90 33.81
C THR A 94 -7.72 -24.75 34.31
N ASP A 95 -8.77 -24.46 33.55
CA ASP A 95 -9.84 -23.50 33.91
C ASP A 95 -9.39 -22.02 34.06
N LEU A 96 -8.33 -21.63 33.33
CA LEU A 96 -7.90 -20.24 33.26
C LEU A 96 -8.90 -19.35 32.48
N ARG A 97 -9.25 -18.21 33.09
CA ARG A 97 -10.02 -17.15 32.45
C ARG A 97 -9.09 -16.04 31.99
N PHE A 98 -9.20 -15.66 30.72
CA PHE A 98 -8.42 -14.58 30.13
C PHE A 98 -9.27 -13.33 29.99
N GLN A 99 -8.71 -12.19 30.40
CA GLN A 99 -9.24 -10.88 30.03
C GLN A 99 -9.03 -10.65 28.52
N SER A 100 -9.94 -9.90 27.88
CA SER A 100 -9.82 -9.56 26.46
C SER A 100 -8.55 -8.77 26.15
N SER A 101 -8.18 -7.81 27.00
CA SER A 101 -6.94 -7.04 26.87
C SER A 101 -5.68 -7.89 27.03
N ALA A 102 -5.71 -8.93 27.87
CA ALA A 102 -4.56 -9.82 28.04
C ALA A 102 -4.26 -10.60 26.74
N VAL A 103 -5.30 -11.12 26.08
CA VAL A 103 -5.13 -11.81 24.79
C VAL A 103 -4.63 -10.85 23.71
N MET A 104 -5.13 -9.61 23.70
CA MET A 104 -4.64 -8.58 22.77
C MET A 104 -3.18 -8.22 23.02
N ALA A 105 -2.77 -8.06 24.28
CA ALA A 105 -1.38 -7.76 24.65
C ALA A 105 -0.43 -8.90 24.24
N LEU A 106 -0.85 -10.16 24.46
CA LEU A 106 -0.10 -11.33 23.98
C LEU A 106 0.04 -11.33 22.45
N GLN A 107 -1.01 -10.94 21.73
CA GLN A 107 -0.97 -10.86 20.27
C GLN A 107 -0.03 -9.77 19.78
N GLU A 108 -0.13 -8.57 20.36
CA GLU A 108 0.76 -7.45 20.03
C GLU A 108 2.24 -7.81 20.27
N ALA A 109 2.55 -8.40 21.42
CA ALA A 109 3.91 -8.83 21.75
C ALA A 109 4.40 -9.93 20.79
N ALA A 110 3.57 -10.93 20.48
CA ALA A 110 3.93 -12.01 19.58
C ALA A 110 4.19 -11.53 18.15
N GLU A 111 3.33 -10.66 17.60
CA GLU A 111 3.52 -10.11 16.26
C GLU A 111 4.74 -9.19 16.19
N ALA A 112 4.96 -8.33 17.20
CA ALA A 112 6.15 -7.48 17.27
C ALA A 112 7.44 -8.30 17.30
N TYR A 113 7.47 -9.38 18.11
CA TYR A 113 8.60 -10.30 18.15
C TYR A 113 8.86 -10.97 16.78
N LEU A 114 7.81 -11.49 16.14
CA LEU A 114 7.95 -12.14 14.84
C LEU A 114 8.43 -11.18 13.75
N VAL A 115 7.96 -9.92 13.74
CA VAL A 115 8.42 -8.89 12.80
C VAL A 115 9.91 -8.63 12.98
N SER A 116 10.36 -8.39 14.21
CA SER A 116 11.79 -8.18 14.51
C SER A 116 12.64 -9.38 14.11
N LEU A 117 12.18 -10.60 14.41
CA LEU A 117 12.88 -11.82 13.99
C LEU A 117 12.98 -11.95 12.46
N PHE A 118 11.94 -11.56 11.72
CA PHE A 118 11.96 -11.57 10.25
C PHE A 118 12.89 -10.51 9.67
N GLU A 119 13.07 -9.37 10.32
CA GLU A 119 14.06 -8.35 9.92
C GLU A 119 15.48 -8.93 9.98
N ASP A 120 15.85 -9.54 11.11
CA ASP A 120 17.16 -10.19 11.29
C ASP A 120 17.35 -11.38 10.33
N THR A 121 16.31 -12.19 10.16
CA THR A 121 16.30 -13.32 9.22
C THR A 121 16.53 -12.84 7.78
N ASN A 122 15.93 -11.70 7.41
CA ASN A 122 16.12 -11.11 6.09
C ASN A 122 17.56 -10.61 5.90
N LEU A 123 18.15 -9.97 6.91
CA LEU A 123 19.57 -9.59 6.88
C LEU A 123 20.50 -10.80 6.71
N ALA A 124 20.22 -11.90 7.39
CA ALA A 124 20.97 -13.16 7.24
C ALA A 124 20.84 -13.75 5.82
N ALA A 125 19.65 -13.70 5.22
CA ALA A 125 19.45 -14.15 3.84
C ALA A 125 20.23 -13.30 2.83
N ILE A 126 20.20 -11.97 3.00
CA ILE A 126 20.95 -11.00 2.17
C ILE A 126 22.46 -11.20 2.32
N HIS A 127 22.94 -11.43 3.54
CA HIS A 127 24.35 -11.74 3.81
C HIS A 127 24.81 -12.99 3.03
N ALA A 128 23.93 -13.98 2.89
CA ALA A 128 24.14 -15.18 2.08
C ALA A 128 23.80 -15.02 0.58
N LYS A 129 23.67 -13.79 0.07
CA LYS A 129 23.36 -13.46 -1.33
C LYS A 129 22.03 -14.05 -1.85
N ARG A 130 21.04 -14.21 -0.98
CA ARG A 130 19.69 -14.68 -1.32
C ARG A 130 18.64 -13.61 -1.04
N VAL A 131 17.49 -13.73 -1.71
CA VAL A 131 16.30 -12.90 -1.47
C VAL A 131 15.20 -13.69 -0.74
N THR A 132 15.24 -15.02 -0.80
CA THR A 132 14.31 -15.90 -0.11
C THR A 132 14.89 -16.34 1.23
N ILE A 133 14.18 -16.03 2.31
CA ILE A 133 14.50 -16.50 3.66
C ILE A 133 14.31 -18.01 3.78
N GLN A 134 15.15 -18.66 4.58
CA GLN A 134 15.14 -20.10 4.82
C GLN A 134 15.21 -20.41 6.32
N PRO A 135 14.84 -21.62 6.76
CA PRO A 135 14.89 -21.99 8.19
C PRO A 135 16.27 -21.79 8.84
N LYS A 136 17.36 -21.98 8.09
CA LYS A 136 18.73 -21.72 8.57
C LYS A 136 19.00 -20.25 8.90
N ASP A 137 18.31 -19.32 8.24
CA ASP A 137 18.44 -17.88 8.48
C ASP A 137 17.77 -17.52 9.82
N ILE A 138 16.61 -18.13 10.11
CA ILE A 138 15.90 -17.98 11.39
C ILE A 138 16.73 -18.57 12.52
N GLN A 139 17.28 -19.76 12.32
CA GLN A 139 18.15 -20.40 13.31
C GLN A 139 19.39 -19.55 13.61
N LEU A 140 19.98 -18.93 12.58
CA LEU A 140 21.11 -18.03 12.75
C LEU A 140 20.70 -16.77 13.53
N ALA A 141 19.60 -16.12 13.16
CA ALA A 141 19.10 -14.93 13.85
C ALA A 141 18.85 -15.20 15.35
N ARG A 142 18.09 -16.26 15.68
CA ARG A 142 17.84 -16.66 17.07
C ARG A 142 19.13 -17.00 17.83
N ARG A 143 20.11 -17.61 17.16
CA ARG A 143 21.39 -17.99 17.75
C ARG A 143 22.24 -16.77 18.12
N LEU A 144 22.18 -15.71 17.33
CA LEU A 144 22.91 -14.46 17.55
C LEU A 144 22.22 -13.56 18.58
N CYS A 145 20.89 -13.53 18.60
CA CYS A 145 20.10 -12.77 19.58
C CYS A 145 20.08 -13.40 20.99
N GLY A 146 20.77 -14.53 21.20
CA GLY A 146 20.87 -15.19 22.50
C GLY A 146 19.63 -15.99 22.91
N GLU A 147 18.65 -16.14 22.01
CA GLU A 147 17.37 -16.82 22.26
C GLU A 147 17.44 -18.34 22.13
N ARG A 148 18.61 -18.93 22.46
CA ARG A 148 18.87 -20.34 22.24
C ARG A 148 18.26 -21.20 23.35
N GLN A 149 17.56 -22.25 22.88
CA GLN A 149 17.22 -23.48 23.61
C GLN A 149 18.46 -24.14 24.21
#